data_AF-A0A257IWS9-F1
#
_entry.id   AF-A0A257IWS9-F1
#
_cell.length_a   1.000
_cell.length_b   1.000
_cell.length_c   1.000
_cell.angle_alpha   90.00
_cell.angle_beta   90.00
_cell.angle_gamma   90.00
#
_symmetry.space_group_name_H-M   'P 1'
#
loop_
_entity.id
_entity.type
_entity.pdbx_description
1 polymer ?
#
loop_
_entity_poly.entity_id
_entity_poly.type
_entity_poly.pdbx_seq_one_letter_code
_entity_poly.pdbx_strand_id
1 'polypeptide(L)'
;MLAFILVFLLITDLPRLINRKNPVEEIQRDSVVYQKPLWQAMSMDALVHEKDPELIKYGKELIANTSLYLGPKGKVRSISNGMNCQNCHLDAGTRPWGNNYGAVLSTYPKFRGRSGTIENIQKRINDCFERSLNGKGLDSNSREMLAMKSYIEFVGQFVPKDSIPAGSGIWKLKNLKRAADPIKGQVAYEQKCVTCHGQNGEGVMNADGTAYTYPPLWGVHSYNVGAGLYRLSRFAGYIKANMPYGATYDKPQLTDEESWDIAAYVNSRPRPHKDLSKDWPKRSAKPADHPFGPYDDGFSEQQHKFGPFKPIEDFKKAKNKK
;
A
#
# COMPACT_ATOMS: atom_id res chain seq x y z
N MET A 1 -38.11 59.66 -48.20
CA MET A 1 -37.49 58.44 -47.65
C MET A 1 -36.10 58.84 -47.15
N LEU A 2 -35.93 59.28 -45.89
CA LEU A 2 -35.61 58.48 -44.69
C LEU A 2 -34.43 57.52 -44.94
N ALA A 3 -33.35 57.43 -44.16
CA ALA A 3 -32.68 58.24 -43.13
C ALA A 3 -31.30 57.56 -42.89
N PHE A 4 -30.35 58.31 -42.31
CA PHE A 4 -29.04 57.89 -41.80
C PHE A 4 -29.06 56.71 -40.80
N ILE A 5 -27.91 56.02 -40.61
CA ILE A 5 -27.31 55.40 -39.39
C ILE A 5 -26.13 54.49 -39.86
N LEU A 6 -24.83 54.84 -39.77
CA LEU A 6 -23.85 54.78 -38.65
C LEU A 6 -23.91 53.47 -37.84
N VAL A 7 -22.88 52.61 -37.78
CA VAL A 7 -21.82 52.51 -36.74
C VAL A 7 -21.02 51.23 -37.08
N PHE A 8 -19.74 51.25 -37.51
CA PHE A 8 -18.46 51.30 -36.78
C PHE A 8 -18.18 50.24 -35.68
N LEU A 9 -17.14 49.43 -35.94
CA LEU A 9 -16.22 48.68 -35.04
C LEU A 9 -16.72 47.46 -34.24
N LEU A 10 -16.00 46.34 -34.40
CA LEU A 10 -15.13 45.80 -33.33
C LEU A 10 -14.26 44.64 -33.85
N ILE A 11 -13.00 44.95 -34.17
CA ILE A 11 -11.89 44.00 -34.06
C ILE A 11 -11.50 43.98 -32.59
N THR A 12 -11.70 42.86 -31.89
CA THR A 12 -10.96 42.55 -30.65
C THR A 12 -10.86 41.03 -30.47
N ASP A 13 -9.61 40.57 -30.41
CA ASP A 13 -9.07 39.51 -29.57
C ASP A 13 -9.84 38.20 -29.40
N LEU A 14 -9.37 37.18 -30.14
CA LEU A 14 -9.64 35.78 -29.84
C LEU A 14 -8.69 35.31 -28.72
N PRO A 15 -9.15 34.97 -27.49
CA PRO A 15 -8.27 34.50 -26.45
C PRO A 15 -7.88 33.04 -26.69
N ARG A 16 -6.57 32.77 -26.65
CA ARG A 16 -6.01 31.42 -26.51
C ARG A 16 -6.67 30.70 -25.34
N LEU A 17 -7.41 29.64 -25.63
CA LEU A 17 -7.89 28.66 -24.65
C LEU A 17 -6.69 27.87 -24.10
N ILE A 18 -5.99 28.46 -23.14
CA ILE A 18 -4.97 27.79 -22.33
C ILE A 18 -5.69 26.92 -21.31
N ASN A 19 -5.49 25.63 -21.50
CA ASN A 19 -5.72 24.50 -20.60
C ASN A 19 -5.42 24.83 -19.12
N ARG A 20 -6.45 25.18 -18.34
CA ARG A 20 -6.35 25.26 -16.88
C ARG A 20 -6.60 23.87 -16.29
N LYS A 21 -5.51 23.14 -15.99
CA LYS A 21 -5.57 22.04 -15.03
C LYS A 21 -5.88 22.65 -13.66
N ASN A 22 -7.09 22.42 -13.16
CA ASN A 22 -7.44 22.78 -11.79
C ASN A 22 -6.50 22.04 -10.82
N PRO A 23 -5.85 22.72 -9.86
CA PRO A 23 -5.11 22.05 -8.82
C PRO A 23 -6.07 21.27 -7.93
N VAL A 24 -5.77 19.99 -7.69
CA VAL A 24 -6.51 19.15 -6.75
C VAL A 24 -6.35 19.75 -5.36
N GLU A 25 -7.40 20.41 -4.88
CA GLU A 25 -7.46 21.03 -3.56
C GLU A 25 -7.48 19.92 -2.49
N GLU A 26 -6.52 19.95 -1.57
CA GLU A 26 -6.36 18.94 -0.52
C GLU A 26 -7.40 19.18 0.58
N ILE A 27 -8.49 18.42 0.57
CA ILE A 27 -9.56 18.47 1.58
C ILE A 27 -8.96 18.26 2.98
N GLN A 28 -9.29 19.18 3.90
CA GLN A 28 -8.90 19.21 5.31
C GLN A 28 -9.57 18.06 6.09
N ARG A 29 -8.78 17.17 6.70
CA ARG A 29 -9.17 15.78 7.08
C ARG A 29 -9.35 15.52 8.59
N ASP A 30 -9.81 16.48 9.37
CA ASP A 30 -9.80 16.32 10.84
C ASP A 30 -11.03 15.64 11.45
N SER A 31 -12.01 15.24 10.65
CA SER A 31 -13.21 14.50 11.11
C SER A 31 -13.86 13.69 9.98
N VAL A 32 -13.09 12.85 9.27
CA VAL A 32 -13.65 12.08 8.14
C VAL A 32 -14.65 11.03 8.64
N VAL A 33 -15.93 11.41 8.67
CA VAL A 33 -17.05 10.50 8.51
C VAL A 33 -16.92 9.93 7.09
N TYR A 34 -16.43 8.71 6.95
CA TYR A 34 -16.37 8.06 5.64
C TYR A 34 -17.80 7.87 5.13
N GLN A 35 -18.13 8.49 3.99
CA GLN A 35 -19.44 8.33 3.39
C GLN A 35 -19.65 6.87 3.00
N LYS A 36 -20.71 6.28 3.54
CA LYS A 36 -21.23 4.99 3.10
C LYS A 36 -21.85 5.17 1.70
N PRO A 37 -21.80 4.14 0.84
CA PRO A 37 -21.28 2.81 1.13
C PRO A 37 -19.75 2.71 1.00
N LEU A 38 -19.13 1.92 1.88
CA LEU A 38 -17.74 1.49 1.69
C LEU A 38 -17.64 0.62 0.43
N TRP A 39 -16.45 0.58 -0.16
CA TRP A 39 -16.16 -0.35 -1.24
C TRP A 39 -16.44 -1.79 -0.81
N GLN A 40 -17.09 -2.53 -1.71
CA GLN A 40 -17.30 -3.97 -1.59
C GLN A 40 -16.62 -4.65 -2.78
N ALA A 41 -15.91 -5.73 -2.50
CA ALA A 41 -15.28 -6.54 -3.54
C ALA A 41 -16.34 -7.25 -4.38
N MET A 42 -15.98 -7.52 -5.64
CA MET A 42 -16.77 -8.41 -6.49
C MET A 42 -16.96 -9.79 -5.83
N SER A 43 -18.20 -10.28 -5.77
CA SER A 43 -18.47 -11.64 -5.27
C SER A 43 -17.91 -12.67 -6.25
N MET A 44 -17.33 -13.75 -5.72
CA MET A 44 -16.89 -14.88 -6.54
C MET A 44 -18.06 -15.57 -7.27
N ASP A 45 -19.30 -15.36 -6.83
CA ASP A 45 -20.49 -15.88 -7.53
C ASP A 45 -20.70 -15.20 -8.88
N ALA A 46 -20.19 -13.97 -9.06
CA ALA A 46 -20.26 -13.24 -10.32
C ALA A 46 -19.33 -13.78 -11.41
N LEU A 47 -18.47 -14.77 -11.08
CA LEU A 47 -17.57 -15.40 -12.05
C LEU A 47 -18.27 -16.04 -13.24
N VAL A 48 -19.56 -16.39 -13.11
CA VAL A 48 -20.37 -16.96 -14.20
C VAL A 48 -20.46 -16.02 -15.41
N HIS A 49 -20.18 -14.73 -15.24
CA HIS A 49 -20.19 -13.73 -16.30
C HIS A 49 -18.80 -13.41 -16.85
N GLU A 50 -17.75 -14.02 -16.29
CA GLU A 50 -16.37 -13.76 -16.68
C GLU A 50 -15.94 -14.68 -17.83
N LYS A 51 -15.05 -14.16 -18.69
CA LYS A 51 -14.54 -14.90 -19.84
C LYS A 51 -13.68 -16.12 -19.45
N ASP A 52 -12.94 -16.01 -18.35
CA ASP A 52 -12.06 -17.06 -17.84
C ASP A 52 -12.15 -17.17 -16.31
N PRO A 53 -13.24 -17.80 -15.81
CA PRO A 53 -13.48 -17.89 -14.37
C PRO A 53 -12.43 -18.75 -13.65
N GLU A 54 -11.87 -19.76 -14.31
CA GLU A 54 -10.86 -20.65 -13.72
C GLU A 54 -9.52 -19.94 -13.52
N LEU A 55 -9.13 -19.05 -14.45
CA LEU A 55 -7.94 -18.22 -14.27
C LEU A 55 -8.09 -17.24 -13.10
N ILE A 56 -9.29 -16.66 -12.91
CA ILE A 56 -9.58 -15.78 -11.79
C ILE A 56 -9.58 -16.55 -10.46
N LYS A 57 -10.21 -17.72 -10.40
CA LYS A 57 -10.15 -18.61 -9.21
C LYS A 57 -8.70 -18.95 -8.87
N TYR A 58 -7.91 -19.31 -9.89
CA TYR A 58 -6.50 -19.61 -9.69
C TYR A 58 -5.71 -18.39 -9.19
N GLY A 59 -6.02 -17.19 -9.67
CA GLY A 59 -5.45 -15.94 -9.19
C GLY A 59 -5.72 -15.69 -7.71
N LYS A 60 -6.97 -15.92 -7.28
CA LYS A 60 -7.34 -15.86 -5.85
C LYS A 60 -6.54 -16.85 -5.03
N GLU A 61 -6.43 -18.10 -5.50
CA GLU A 61 -5.65 -19.14 -4.82
C GLU A 61 -4.17 -18.76 -4.68
N LEU A 62 -3.56 -18.18 -5.72
CA LEU A 62 -2.18 -17.69 -5.67
C LEU A 62 -1.99 -16.56 -4.65
N ILE A 63 -3.00 -15.70 -4.45
CA ILE A 63 -2.94 -14.61 -3.46
C ILE A 63 -3.17 -15.11 -2.04
N ALA A 64 -4.17 -15.98 -1.86
CA ALA A 64 -4.50 -16.55 -0.57
C ALA A 64 -3.40 -17.51 -0.07
N ASN A 65 -2.88 -18.34 -0.97
CA ASN A 65 -2.00 -19.46 -0.65
C ASN A 65 -0.66 -19.35 -1.38
N THR A 66 -0.11 -18.14 -1.55
CA THR A 66 1.11 -17.88 -2.34
C THR A 66 2.25 -18.85 -2.02
N SER A 67 2.49 -19.17 -0.75
CA SER A 67 3.58 -20.05 -0.33
C SER A 67 3.41 -21.49 -0.81
N LEU A 68 2.17 -22.00 -0.86
CA LEU A 68 1.85 -23.32 -1.38
C LEU A 68 2.24 -23.47 -2.85
N TYR A 69 2.16 -22.39 -3.64
CA TYR A 69 2.47 -22.40 -5.06
C TYR A 69 3.90 -21.94 -5.36
N LEU A 70 4.37 -20.91 -4.66
CA LEU A 70 5.54 -20.11 -5.03
C LEU A 70 6.58 -19.96 -3.88
N GLY A 71 6.27 -20.47 -2.70
CA GLY A 71 7.13 -20.45 -1.52
C GLY A 71 8.24 -21.50 -1.55
N PRO A 72 8.97 -21.70 -0.45
CA PRO A 72 10.13 -22.60 -0.42
C PRO A 72 9.81 -24.04 -0.87
N LYS A 73 8.64 -24.56 -0.49
CA LYS A 73 8.09 -25.86 -0.91
C LYS A 73 7.00 -25.73 -1.98
N GLY A 74 7.01 -24.64 -2.75
CA GLY A 74 5.96 -24.30 -3.69
C GLY A 74 5.82 -25.34 -4.80
N LYS A 75 4.59 -25.77 -5.11
CA LYS A 75 4.32 -26.78 -6.14
C LYS A 75 4.55 -26.31 -7.58
N VAL A 76 4.68 -24.99 -7.80
CA VAL A 76 4.94 -24.41 -9.12
C VAL A 76 6.41 -23.99 -9.22
N ARG A 77 6.89 -23.18 -8.28
CA ARG A 77 8.29 -22.73 -8.21
C ARG A 77 8.67 -22.40 -6.75
N SER A 78 9.96 -22.37 -6.45
CA SER A 78 10.48 -21.90 -5.16
C SER A 78 11.15 -20.53 -5.31
N ILE A 79 10.34 -19.46 -5.28
CA ILE A 79 10.80 -18.09 -5.59
C ILE A 79 10.50 -17.06 -4.52
N SER A 80 9.67 -17.37 -3.53
CA SER A 80 9.25 -16.46 -2.47
C SER A 80 9.59 -17.01 -1.08
N ASN A 81 9.40 -16.18 -0.06
CA ASN A 81 9.42 -16.65 1.33
C ASN A 81 8.15 -17.47 1.67
N GLY A 82 8.12 -17.99 2.90
CA GLY A 82 7.01 -18.80 3.42
C GLY A 82 5.67 -18.06 3.59
N MET A 83 5.61 -16.76 3.28
CA MET A 83 4.42 -15.93 3.47
C MET A 83 3.50 -15.95 2.25
N ASN A 84 2.25 -15.56 2.50
CA ASN A 84 1.22 -15.37 1.50
C ASN A 84 0.95 -13.88 1.27
N CYS A 85 0.55 -13.49 0.05
CA CYS A 85 0.08 -12.14 -0.23
C CYS A 85 -1.03 -11.72 0.76
N GLN A 86 -1.92 -12.65 1.10
CA GLN A 86 -3.01 -12.39 2.04
C GLN A 86 -2.57 -12.05 3.47
N ASN A 87 -1.34 -12.35 3.87
CA ASN A 87 -0.83 -11.96 5.18
C ASN A 87 -0.76 -10.43 5.35
N CYS A 88 -0.71 -9.68 4.24
CA CYS A 88 -0.75 -8.22 4.20
C CYS A 88 -1.95 -7.66 3.42
N HIS A 89 -2.61 -8.48 2.61
CA HIS A 89 -3.77 -8.16 1.79
C HIS A 89 -4.95 -9.00 2.27
N LEU A 90 -5.56 -8.60 3.39
CA LEU A 90 -6.49 -9.45 4.14
C LEU A 90 -7.71 -9.86 3.31
N ASP A 91 -8.19 -11.08 3.57
CA ASP A 91 -9.28 -11.73 2.83
C ASP A 91 -9.00 -11.78 1.32
N ALA A 92 -7.79 -12.21 0.96
CA ALA A 92 -7.25 -12.17 -0.40
C ALA A 92 -7.36 -10.77 -1.07
N GLY A 93 -7.27 -9.70 -0.28
CA GLY A 93 -7.30 -8.32 -0.75
C GLY A 93 -8.71 -7.77 -0.95
N THR A 94 -9.68 -8.25 -0.18
CA THR A 94 -11.08 -7.76 -0.22
C THR A 94 -11.49 -6.96 1.03
N ARG A 95 -10.67 -6.96 2.09
CA ARG A 95 -10.99 -6.25 3.34
C ARG A 95 -10.77 -4.72 3.25
N PRO A 96 -11.77 -3.87 3.59
CA PRO A 96 -11.57 -2.42 3.74
C PRO A 96 -10.42 -2.09 4.70
N TRP A 97 -9.51 -1.21 4.28
CA TRP A 97 -8.25 -0.84 4.96
C TRP A 97 -7.30 -2.00 5.32
N GLY A 98 -7.63 -3.24 4.93
CA GLY A 98 -6.75 -4.41 4.94
C GLY A 98 -5.85 -4.49 3.72
N ASN A 99 -5.46 -3.33 3.16
CA ASN A 99 -4.66 -3.20 1.93
C ASN A 99 -5.32 -3.87 0.72
N ASN A 100 -6.64 -3.75 0.56
CA ASN A 100 -7.38 -4.36 -0.54
C ASN A 100 -6.96 -3.91 -1.95
N TYR A 101 -7.47 -4.64 -2.94
CA TYR A 101 -7.22 -4.42 -4.37
C TYR A 101 -8.25 -3.53 -5.08
N GLY A 102 -9.28 -3.03 -4.39
CA GLY A 102 -10.41 -2.34 -5.02
C GLY A 102 -10.02 -1.18 -5.94
N ALA A 103 -9.04 -0.37 -5.54
CA ALA A 103 -8.56 0.75 -6.34
C ALA A 103 -7.53 0.39 -7.43
N VAL A 104 -7.15 -0.89 -7.59
CA VAL A 104 -6.01 -1.24 -8.44
C VAL A 104 -6.35 -1.06 -9.92
N LEU A 105 -7.43 -1.68 -10.41
CA LEU A 105 -7.83 -1.54 -11.81
C LEU A 105 -8.11 -0.08 -12.18
N SER A 106 -8.84 0.65 -11.33
CA SER A 106 -9.21 2.04 -11.62
C SER A 106 -7.99 2.97 -11.71
N THR A 107 -6.94 2.72 -10.93
CA THR A 107 -5.79 3.64 -10.85
C THR A 107 -4.60 3.24 -11.72
N TYR A 108 -4.56 2.02 -12.26
CA TYR A 108 -3.44 1.55 -13.10
C TYR A 108 -3.73 1.70 -14.61
N PRO A 109 -2.70 1.89 -15.45
CA PRO A 109 -1.29 2.09 -15.10
C PRO A 109 -1.03 3.42 -14.36
N LYS A 110 -0.03 3.46 -13.48
CA LYS A 110 0.20 4.59 -12.56
C LYS A 110 1.67 4.96 -12.43
N PHE A 111 1.96 6.26 -12.40
CA PHE A 111 3.29 6.76 -12.03
C PHE A 111 3.65 6.40 -10.58
N ARG A 112 4.83 5.84 -10.35
CA ARG A 112 5.35 5.54 -9.02
C ARG A 112 6.66 6.28 -8.79
N GLY A 113 6.71 7.10 -7.73
CA GLY A 113 7.92 7.83 -7.36
C GLY A 113 9.12 6.94 -7.04
N ARG A 114 8.88 5.70 -6.59
CA ARG A 114 9.94 4.73 -6.29
C ARG A 114 10.72 4.32 -7.55
N SER A 115 10.04 3.94 -8.63
CA SER A 115 10.70 3.59 -9.89
C SER A 115 10.98 4.80 -10.76
N GLY A 116 10.28 5.91 -10.53
CA GLY A 116 10.31 7.08 -11.40
C GLY A 116 9.63 6.87 -12.75
N THR A 117 8.82 5.82 -12.90
CA THR A 117 8.17 5.44 -14.16
C THR A 117 6.67 5.17 -13.97
N ILE A 118 5.95 5.04 -15.10
CA ILE A 118 4.58 4.51 -15.13
C ILE A 118 4.66 2.98 -15.03
N GLU A 119 3.93 2.41 -14.08
CA GLU A 119 3.91 0.97 -13.83
C GLU A 119 2.55 0.37 -14.15
N ASN A 120 2.55 -0.85 -14.69
CA ASN A 120 1.36 -1.69 -14.84
C ASN A 120 1.17 -2.60 -13.59
N ILE A 121 0.08 -3.37 -13.59
CA ILE A 121 -0.27 -4.27 -12.48
C ILE A 121 0.79 -5.37 -12.32
N GLN A 122 1.28 -5.96 -13.42
CA GLN A 122 2.30 -7.02 -13.36
C GLN A 122 3.60 -6.56 -12.69
N LYS A 123 4.10 -5.38 -13.07
CA LYS A 123 5.27 -4.78 -12.40
C LYS A 123 4.99 -4.60 -10.90
N ARG A 124 3.78 -4.13 -10.54
CA ARG A 124 3.44 -3.94 -9.13
C ARG A 124 3.42 -5.25 -8.34
N ILE A 125 2.96 -6.34 -8.95
CA ILE A 125 2.99 -7.70 -8.38
C ILE A 125 4.44 -8.14 -8.19
N ASN A 126 5.30 -7.99 -9.19
CA ASN A 126 6.72 -8.35 -9.08
C ASN A 126 7.45 -7.52 -8.01
N ASP A 127 7.17 -6.22 -7.91
CA ASP A 127 7.66 -5.38 -6.81
C ASP A 127 7.23 -5.92 -5.43
N CYS A 128 6.06 -6.57 -5.30
CA CYS A 128 5.66 -7.26 -4.07
C CYS A 128 6.47 -8.54 -3.83
N PHE A 129 6.66 -9.38 -4.85
CA PHE A 129 7.50 -10.58 -4.73
C PHE A 129 8.90 -10.24 -4.22
N GLU A 130 9.54 -9.27 -4.85
CA GLU A 130 10.93 -8.89 -4.55
C GLU A 130 11.12 -8.17 -3.21
N ARG A 131 10.04 -7.72 -2.56
CA ARG A 131 10.12 -6.85 -1.38
C ARG A 131 9.36 -7.44 -0.20
N SER A 132 8.07 -7.63 -0.36
CA SER A 132 7.20 -8.19 0.68
C SER A 132 7.48 -9.68 0.88
N LEU A 133 7.73 -10.42 -0.21
CA LEU A 133 8.02 -11.85 -0.13
C LEU A 133 9.51 -12.19 -0.23
N ASN A 134 10.38 -11.18 -0.20
CA ASN A 134 11.84 -11.30 -0.30
C ASN A 134 12.32 -12.30 -1.37
N GLY A 135 11.64 -12.30 -2.52
CA GLY A 135 11.75 -13.31 -3.55
C GLY A 135 12.23 -12.77 -4.89
N LYS A 136 11.92 -13.52 -5.95
CA LYS A 136 12.15 -13.13 -7.35
C LYS A 136 10.84 -12.84 -8.06
N GLY A 137 10.84 -11.88 -8.97
CA GLY A 137 9.70 -11.60 -9.83
C GLY A 137 9.36 -12.77 -10.75
N LEU A 138 8.10 -12.86 -11.15
CA LEU A 138 7.60 -13.77 -12.17
C LEU A 138 7.79 -13.18 -13.58
N ASP A 139 7.83 -14.05 -14.58
CA ASP A 139 7.62 -13.64 -15.96
C ASP A 139 6.26 -12.94 -16.10
N SER A 140 6.23 -11.79 -16.76
CA SER A 140 5.02 -10.95 -16.88
C SER A 140 3.90 -11.59 -17.69
N ASN A 141 4.22 -12.63 -18.47
CA ASN A 141 3.32 -13.43 -19.30
C ASN A 141 3.12 -14.85 -18.73
N SER A 142 3.73 -15.19 -17.59
CA SER A 142 3.48 -16.48 -16.94
C SER A 142 2.02 -16.65 -16.58
N ARG A 143 1.53 -17.89 -16.59
CA ARG A 143 0.16 -18.24 -16.17
C ARG A 143 -0.14 -17.71 -14.78
N GLU A 144 0.79 -17.81 -13.84
CA GLU A 144 0.62 -17.35 -12.46
C GLU A 144 0.46 -15.82 -12.38
N MET A 145 1.26 -15.08 -13.14
CA MET A 145 1.16 -13.63 -13.20
C MET A 145 -0.18 -13.18 -13.81
N LEU A 146 -0.56 -13.79 -14.94
CA LEU A 146 -1.83 -13.48 -15.60
C LEU A 146 -3.02 -13.81 -14.70
N ALA A 147 -2.98 -14.92 -13.98
CA ALA A 147 -4.01 -15.29 -13.01
C ALA A 147 -4.15 -14.27 -11.88
N MET A 148 -3.04 -13.90 -11.23
CA MET A 148 -3.07 -12.88 -10.16
C MET A 148 -3.57 -11.53 -10.68
N LYS A 149 -3.14 -11.11 -11.88
CA LYS A 149 -3.64 -9.89 -12.52
C LYS A 149 -5.15 -9.97 -12.75
N SER A 150 -5.65 -11.03 -13.37
CA SER A 150 -7.08 -11.21 -13.66
C SER A 150 -7.93 -11.16 -12.40
N TYR A 151 -7.50 -11.80 -11.31
CA TYR A 151 -8.21 -11.70 -10.03
C TYR A 151 -8.20 -10.29 -9.44
N ILE A 152 -7.05 -9.61 -9.44
CA ILE A 152 -6.93 -8.24 -8.93
C ILE A 152 -7.83 -7.27 -9.72
N GLU A 153 -7.93 -7.45 -11.04
CA GLU A 153 -8.81 -6.66 -11.89
C GLU A 153 -10.29 -6.96 -11.60
N PHE A 154 -10.66 -8.24 -11.51
CA PHE A 154 -12.01 -8.70 -11.17
C PHE A 154 -12.52 -8.12 -9.85
N VAL A 155 -11.69 -8.16 -8.79
CA VAL A 155 -12.06 -7.66 -7.45
C VAL A 155 -12.54 -6.21 -7.48
N GLY A 156 -11.95 -5.36 -8.34
CA GLY A 156 -12.25 -3.93 -8.45
C GLY A 156 -13.00 -3.53 -9.72
N GLN A 157 -13.61 -4.46 -10.46
CA GLN A 157 -14.01 -4.21 -11.84
C GLN A 157 -15.07 -3.12 -12.08
N PHE A 158 -15.92 -2.84 -11.08
CA PHE A 158 -16.92 -1.77 -11.16
C PHE A 158 -16.49 -0.46 -10.51
N VAL A 159 -15.24 -0.35 -10.07
CA VAL A 159 -14.70 0.91 -9.56
C VAL A 159 -14.45 1.83 -10.75
N PRO A 160 -15.07 3.03 -10.82
CA PRO A 160 -14.90 3.94 -11.94
C PRO A 160 -13.43 4.27 -12.19
N LYS A 161 -13.05 4.42 -13.47
CA LYS A 161 -11.68 4.79 -13.85
C LYS A 161 -11.25 6.08 -13.14
N ASP A 162 -9.99 6.12 -12.73
CA ASP A 162 -9.36 7.24 -12.03
C ASP A 162 -10.01 7.62 -10.67
N SER A 163 -10.80 6.72 -10.09
CA SER A 163 -11.36 6.87 -8.76
C SER A 163 -10.67 5.98 -7.72
N ILE A 164 -10.72 6.40 -6.45
CA ILE A 164 -10.27 5.61 -5.30
C ILE A 164 -11.48 5.43 -4.38
N PRO A 165 -12.07 4.24 -4.29
CA PRO A 165 -13.28 4.04 -3.52
C PRO A 165 -12.98 4.00 -2.02
N ALA A 166 -13.96 4.37 -1.19
CA ALA A 166 -13.80 4.43 0.26
C ALA A 166 -13.42 3.05 0.83
N GLY A 167 -12.52 3.03 1.82
CA GLY A 167 -11.97 1.78 2.36
C GLY A 167 -10.75 1.25 1.60
N SER A 168 -10.29 1.89 0.51
CA SER A 168 -9.11 1.43 -0.22
C SER A 168 -7.79 1.63 0.53
N GLY A 169 -6.85 0.71 0.32
CA GLY A 169 -5.47 0.86 0.81
C GLY A 169 -5.33 0.61 2.30
N ILE A 170 -4.60 1.46 3.01
CA ILE A 170 -4.29 1.31 4.44
C ILE A 170 -4.80 2.56 5.16
N TRP A 171 -5.32 2.37 6.38
CA TRP A 171 -5.79 3.45 7.23
C TRP A 171 -4.68 4.50 7.45
N LYS A 172 -5.03 5.79 7.32
CA LYS A 172 -4.07 6.87 7.56
C LYS A 172 -4.23 7.36 9.00
N LEU A 173 -3.27 6.99 9.85
CA LEU A 173 -3.20 7.50 11.22
C LEU A 173 -2.82 8.98 11.26
N LYS A 174 -3.25 9.66 12.33
CA LYS A 174 -2.74 10.99 12.67
C LYS A 174 -1.27 10.87 13.09
N ASN A 175 -0.47 11.86 12.74
CA ASN A 175 0.95 11.90 13.11
C ASN A 175 1.10 12.09 14.62
N LEU A 176 2.08 11.43 15.22
CA LEU A 176 2.52 11.72 16.56
C LEU A 176 3.18 13.11 16.63
N LYS A 177 3.00 13.78 17.77
CA LYS A 177 3.75 15.00 18.13
C LYS A 177 5.19 14.70 18.59
N ARG A 178 5.50 13.42 18.83
CA ARG A 178 6.79 12.87 19.24
C ARG A 178 7.28 11.85 18.21
N ALA A 179 8.52 11.38 18.36
CA ALA A 179 8.94 10.15 17.70
C ALA A 179 8.17 8.94 18.26
N ALA A 180 7.92 7.95 17.41
CA ALA A 180 7.48 6.64 17.83
C ALA A 180 8.59 5.96 18.63
N ASP A 181 8.20 5.25 19.69
CA ASP A 181 9.09 4.72 20.72
C ASP A 181 9.14 3.18 20.64
N PRO A 182 10.24 2.59 20.15
CA PRO A 182 10.39 1.13 20.08
C PRO A 182 10.31 0.43 21.45
N ILE A 183 10.67 1.10 22.54
CA ILE A 183 10.63 0.49 23.89
C ILE A 183 9.19 0.36 24.36
N LYS A 184 8.38 1.41 24.19
CA LYS A 184 6.92 1.32 24.43
C LYS A 184 6.26 0.31 23.49
N GLY A 185 6.73 0.27 22.25
CA GLY A 185 6.27 -0.69 21.25
C GLY A 185 6.53 -2.13 21.63
N GLN A 186 7.67 -2.42 22.27
CA GLN A 186 7.99 -3.74 22.78
C GLN A 186 6.97 -4.19 23.82
N VAL A 187 6.67 -3.34 24.81
CA VAL A 187 5.72 -3.66 25.88
C VAL A 187 4.33 -3.95 25.29
N ALA A 188 3.86 -3.10 24.36
CA ALA A 188 2.57 -3.31 23.71
C ALA A 188 2.56 -4.57 22.81
N TYR A 189 3.68 -4.88 22.16
CA TYR A 189 3.84 -6.10 21.36
C TYR A 189 3.75 -7.36 22.23
N GLU A 190 4.45 -7.38 23.37
CA GLU A 190 4.43 -8.48 24.34
C GLU A 190 3.01 -8.75 24.86
N GLN A 191 2.24 -7.69 25.11
CA GLN A 191 0.87 -7.81 25.62
C GLN A 191 -0.14 -8.25 24.57
N LYS A 192 0.04 -7.87 23.29
CA LYS A 192 -1.05 -7.92 22.29
C LYS A 192 -0.72 -8.71 21.02
N CYS A 193 0.54 -9.08 20.79
CA CYS A 193 0.97 -9.64 19.51
C CYS A 193 1.73 -10.98 19.64
N VAL A 194 2.43 -11.21 20.75
CA VAL A 194 3.29 -12.39 20.95
C VAL A 194 2.54 -13.71 20.81
N THR A 195 1.30 -13.79 21.30
CA THR A 195 0.49 -15.02 21.23
C THR A 195 0.36 -15.58 19.81
N CYS A 196 0.32 -14.71 18.80
CA CYS A 196 0.22 -15.12 17.40
C CYS A 196 1.56 -15.05 16.66
N HIS A 197 2.35 -14.00 16.89
CA HIS A 197 3.56 -13.74 16.10
C HIS A 197 4.85 -14.26 16.74
N GLY A 198 4.79 -14.84 17.95
CA GLY A 198 5.94 -15.35 18.68
C GLY A 198 6.69 -14.25 19.45
N GLN A 199 7.52 -14.67 20.41
CA GLN A 199 8.30 -13.72 21.21
C GLN A 199 9.40 -13.03 20.37
N ASN A 200 9.91 -13.75 19.37
CA ASN A 200 10.93 -13.29 18.45
C ASN A 200 10.35 -12.95 17.06
N GLY A 201 9.04 -12.72 16.95
CA GLY A 201 8.40 -12.33 15.70
C GLY A 201 8.50 -13.37 14.59
N GLU A 202 8.81 -14.61 14.93
CA GLU A 202 9.05 -15.76 14.06
C GLU A 202 7.79 -16.27 13.37
N GLY A 203 6.61 -15.87 13.86
CA GLY A 203 5.33 -16.37 13.39
C GLY A 203 5.11 -17.84 13.74
N VAL A 204 4.05 -18.42 13.20
CA VAL A 204 3.70 -19.83 13.40
C VAL A 204 3.50 -20.47 12.04
N MET A 205 4.34 -21.45 11.73
CA MET A 205 4.20 -22.28 10.53
C MET A 205 3.06 -23.28 10.72
N ASN A 206 2.34 -23.60 9.65
CA ASN A 206 1.32 -24.65 9.66
C ASN A 206 1.97 -26.04 9.80
N ALA A 207 1.15 -27.05 10.12
CA ALA A 207 1.63 -28.39 10.46
C ALA A 207 2.41 -29.10 9.34
N ASP A 208 2.05 -28.85 8.07
CA ASP A 208 2.74 -29.42 6.91
C ASP A 208 4.04 -28.67 6.53
N GLY A 209 4.30 -27.54 7.19
CA GLY A 209 5.48 -26.72 6.96
C GLY A 209 5.51 -26.08 5.57
N THR A 210 4.35 -25.79 4.98
CA THR A 210 4.23 -25.20 3.63
C THR A 210 3.86 -23.71 3.64
N ALA A 211 3.29 -23.20 4.73
CA ALA A 211 2.89 -21.81 4.87
C ALA A 211 2.86 -21.34 6.32
N TYR A 212 2.87 -20.03 6.55
CA TYR A 212 2.63 -19.46 7.88
C TYR A 212 1.14 -19.27 8.16
N THR A 213 0.66 -19.84 9.26
CA THR A 213 -0.65 -19.52 9.86
C THR A 213 -0.63 -18.09 10.41
N TYR A 214 0.43 -17.75 11.15
CA TYR A 214 0.73 -16.37 11.54
C TYR A 214 2.07 -15.96 10.95
N PRO A 215 2.13 -14.89 10.15
CA PRO A 215 3.34 -14.54 9.41
C PRO A 215 4.46 -14.04 10.34
N PRO A 216 5.73 -14.28 9.98
CA PRO A 216 6.87 -13.67 10.66
C PRO A 216 6.89 -12.15 10.42
N LEU A 217 7.06 -11.39 11.49
CA LEU A 217 7.09 -9.92 11.43
C LEU A 217 8.48 -9.37 11.17
N TRP A 218 9.52 -10.12 11.54
CA TRP A 218 10.92 -9.84 11.25
C TRP A 218 11.72 -11.15 11.13
N GLY A 219 13.06 -11.07 11.04
CA GLY A 219 13.91 -12.22 10.78
C GLY A 219 13.97 -12.61 9.30
N VAL A 220 14.77 -13.64 8.98
CA VAL A 220 15.14 -14.02 7.61
C VAL A 220 13.96 -14.43 6.73
N HIS A 221 12.84 -14.84 7.32
CA HIS A 221 11.64 -15.30 6.61
C HIS A 221 10.58 -14.19 6.41
N SER A 222 10.81 -12.98 6.93
CA SER A 222 9.89 -11.86 6.80
C SER A 222 10.13 -11.02 5.53
N TYR A 223 9.41 -9.91 5.41
CA TYR A 223 9.60 -8.93 4.35
C TYR A 223 10.92 -8.16 4.53
N ASN A 224 11.53 -7.77 3.41
CA ASN A 224 12.79 -7.04 3.42
C ASN A 224 12.61 -5.52 3.62
N VAL A 225 13.73 -4.83 3.84
CA VAL A 225 13.75 -3.36 4.07
C VAL A 225 13.20 -2.53 2.89
N GLY A 226 13.05 -3.11 1.70
CA GLY A 226 12.44 -2.46 0.55
C GLY A 226 10.90 -2.50 0.54
N ALA A 227 10.26 -3.25 1.44
CA ALA A 227 8.81 -3.46 1.47
C ALA A 227 8.04 -2.20 1.85
N GLY A 228 6.79 -2.11 1.36
CA GLY A 228 5.93 -0.97 1.66
C GLY A 228 5.58 -0.82 3.15
N LEU A 229 5.49 -1.94 3.88
CA LEU A 229 5.23 -1.99 5.32
C LEU A 229 6.49 -1.77 6.17
N TYR A 230 7.68 -1.68 5.58
CA TYR A 230 8.85 -1.22 6.32
C TYR A 230 8.79 0.29 6.62
N ARG A 231 7.90 1.02 5.94
CA ARG A 231 7.62 2.43 6.24
C ARG A 231 6.66 2.56 7.42
N LEU A 232 7.03 3.39 8.39
CA LEU A 232 6.39 3.38 9.70
C LEU A 232 4.91 3.78 9.65
N SER A 233 4.55 4.81 8.89
CA SER A 233 3.15 5.26 8.81
C SER A 233 2.23 4.21 8.18
N ARG A 234 2.76 3.46 7.21
CA ARG A 234 2.03 2.39 6.53
C ARG A 234 1.79 1.23 7.47
N PHE A 235 2.78 0.85 8.27
CA PHE A 235 2.63 -0.27 9.17
C PHE A 235 1.76 0.07 10.38
N ALA A 236 1.95 1.25 10.99
CA ALA A 236 1.10 1.72 12.08
C ALA A 236 -0.37 1.80 11.65
N GLY A 237 -0.64 2.34 10.46
CA GLY A 237 -1.98 2.37 9.88
C GLY A 237 -2.56 0.98 9.60
N TYR A 238 -1.74 0.02 9.16
CA TYR A 238 -2.18 -1.35 8.94
C TYR A 238 -2.58 -2.01 10.26
N ILE A 239 -1.73 -1.89 11.28
CA ILE A 239 -1.96 -2.49 12.59
C ILE A 239 -3.21 -1.88 13.22
N LYS A 240 -3.36 -0.55 13.24
CA LYS A 240 -4.53 0.13 13.83
C LYS A 240 -5.87 -0.44 13.37
N ALA A 241 -6.00 -0.70 12.07
CA ALA A 241 -7.26 -1.08 11.45
C ALA A 241 -7.48 -2.59 11.40
N ASN A 242 -6.45 -3.41 11.61
CA ASN A 242 -6.51 -4.85 11.32
C ASN A 242 -5.90 -5.75 12.40
N MET A 243 -5.23 -5.19 13.41
CA MET A 243 -4.54 -5.93 14.46
C MET A 243 -4.86 -5.38 15.85
N PRO A 244 -4.88 -6.23 16.90
CA PRO A 244 -4.77 -7.70 16.87
C PRO A 244 -5.93 -8.40 16.14
N TYR A 245 -5.86 -9.73 16.02
CA TYR A 245 -6.91 -10.49 15.33
C TYR A 245 -8.30 -10.18 15.92
N GLY A 246 -9.27 -9.88 15.05
CA GLY A 246 -10.60 -9.42 15.44
C GLY A 246 -10.76 -7.89 15.49
N ALA A 247 -9.68 -7.11 15.40
CA ALA A 247 -9.76 -5.67 15.22
C ALA A 247 -10.26 -5.31 13.80
N THR A 248 -11.05 -4.26 13.73
CA THR A 248 -11.51 -3.63 12.48
C THR A 248 -11.26 -2.13 12.54
N TYR A 249 -11.34 -1.44 11.40
CA TYR A 249 -11.13 0.02 11.35
C TYR A 249 -12.14 0.79 12.23
N ASP A 250 -13.36 0.28 12.40
CA ASP A 250 -14.44 0.86 13.22
C ASP A 250 -14.44 0.35 14.67
N LYS A 251 -13.74 -0.74 14.96
CA LYS A 251 -13.52 -1.28 16.30
C LYS A 251 -12.03 -1.54 16.54
N PRO A 252 -11.19 -0.48 16.52
CA PRO A 252 -9.76 -0.65 16.74
C PRO A 252 -9.51 -1.06 18.19
N GLN A 253 -8.58 -2.00 18.38
CA GLN A 253 -8.18 -2.48 19.71
C GLN A 253 -6.89 -1.83 20.22
N LEU A 254 -6.23 -1.04 19.38
CA LEU A 254 -5.04 -0.27 19.72
C LEU A 254 -5.35 1.22 19.65
N THR A 255 -4.71 1.97 20.54
CA THR A 255 -4.61 3.42 20.41
C THR A 255 -3.71 3.78 19.22
N ASP A 256 -3.78 5.05 18.78
CA ASP A 256 -2.91 5.53 17.71
C ASP A 256 -1.44 5.48 18.14
N GLU A 257 -1.14 5.82 19.39
CA GLU A 257 0.21 5.77 19.96
C GLU A 257 0.78 4.35 20.00
N GLU A 258 0.02 3.39 20.52
CA GLU A 258 0.44 1.97 20.50
C GLU A 258 0.69 1.46 19.08
N SER A 259 -0.15 1.87 18.12
CA SER A 259 0.01 1.44 16.72
C SER A 259 1.32 1.96 16.13
N TRP A 260 1.68 3.21 16.42
CA TRP A 260 2.96 3.81 16.01
C TRP A 260 4.16 3.16 16.72
N ASP A 261 4.06 2.97 18.03
CA ASP A 261 5.14 2.45 18.87
C ASP A 261 5.41 0.96 18.54
N ILE A 262 4.37 0.13 18.38
CA ILE A 262 4.51 -1.27 17.91
C ILE A 262 5.14 -1.31 16.52
N ALA A 263 4.71 -0.43 15.61
CA ALA A 263 5.31 -0.36 14.29
C ALA A 263 6.81 -0.03 14.37
N ALA A 264 7.21 0.84 15.30
CA ALA A 264 8.59 1.25 15.49
C ALA A 264 9.43 0.10 16.06
N TYR A 265 8.87 -0.64 17.02
CA TYR A 265 9.46 -1.84 17.55
C TYR A 265 9.72 -2.88 16.45
N VAL A 266 8.69 -3.30 15.73
CA VAL A 266 8.80 -4.34 14.69
C VAL A 266 9.73 -3.93 13.53
N ASN A 267 9.66 -2.69 13.05
CA ASN A 267 10.52 -2.21 11.97
C ASN A 267 11.93 -1.81 12.43
N SER A 268 12.22 -1.89 13.73
CA SER A 268 13.60 -1.80 14.25
C SER A 268 14.32 -3.15 14.29
N ARG A 269 13.60 -4.28 14.14
CA ARG A 269 14.17 -5.62 14.23
C ARG A 269 14.91 -6.04 12.95
N PRO A 270 15.93 -6.92 13.06
CA PRO A 270 16.68 -7.43 11.92
C PRO A 270 15.77 -8.15 10.90
N ARG A 271 16.00 -7.91 9.61
CA ARG A 271 15.26 -8.51 8.49
C ARG A 271 16.12 -8.48 7.21
N PRO A 272 15.73 -9.16 6.13
CA PRO A 272 16.53 -9.21 4.92
C PRO A 272 16.77 -7.83 4.31
N HIS A 273 17.95 -7.67 3.72
CA HIS A 273 18.33 -6.47 2.97
C HIS A 273 17.87 -6.54 1.51
N LYS A 274 17.72 -5.39 0.84
CA LYS A 274 17.55 -5.28 -0.61
C LYS A 274 18.34 -4.07 -1.09
N ASP A 275 18.99 -4.18 -2.24
CA ASP A 275 19.59 -3.01 -2.89
C ASP A 275 18.49 -2.01 -3.31
N LEU A 276 18.55 -0.80 -2.75
CA LEU A 276 17.61 0.30 -3.00
C LEU A 276 18.26 1.42 -3.83
N SER A 277 19.47 1.24 -4.37
CA SER A 277 20.22 2.26 -5.10
C SER A 277 19.46 2.86 -6.29
N LYS A 278 18.58 2.06 -6.91
CA LYS A 278 17.72 2.46 -8.03
C LYS A 278 16.34 3.00 -7.60
N ASP A 279 16.03 2.92 -6.31
CA ASP A 279 14.78 3.46 -5.78
C ASP A 279 14.88 4.98 -5.61
N TRP A 280 13.76 5.65 -5.89
CA TRP A 280 13.58 7.09 -5.71
C TRP A 280 14.59 7.93 -6.52
N PRO A 281 14.62 7.78 -7.86
CA PRO A 281 15.53 8.56 -8.71
C PRO A 281 15.36 10.07 -8.53
N LYS A 282 14.14 10.50 -8.15
CA LYS A 282 13.88 11.85 -7.64
C LYS A 282 13.75 11.81 -6.12
N ARG A 283 14.73 12.34 -5.40
CA ARG A 283 14.75 12.38 -3.92
C ARG A 283 13.51 13.05 -3.33
N SER A 284 13.02 14.12 -3.97
CA SER A 284 11.78 14.82 -3.58
C SER A 284 10.54 13.93 -3.56
N ALA A 285 10.54 12.81 -4.30
CA ALA A 285 9.46 11.85 -4.32
C ALA A 285 9.48 10.88 -3.12
N LYS A 286 10.57 10.80 -2.33
CA LYS A 286 10.67 9.95 -1.14
C LYS A 286 9.62 10.34 -0.10
N PRO A 287 8.77 9.43 0.39
CA PRO A 287 7.83 9.73 1.46
C PRO A 287 8.52 10.27 2.72
N ALA A 288 7.80 11.06 3.52
CA ALA A 288 8.34 11.60 4.77
C ALA A 288 8.81 10.51 5.75
N ASP A 289 8.22 9.32 5.66
CA ASP A 289 8.55 8.15 6.49
C ASP A 289 9.45 7.12 5.79
N HIS A 290 10.20 7.52 4.75
CA HIS A 290 11.17 6.63 4.11
C HIS A 290 12.49 6.63 4.90
N PRO A 291 12.88 5.52 5.53
CA PRO A 291 13.91 5.52 6.57
C PRO A 291 15.35 5.58 6.07
N PHE A 292 15.56 5.68 4.74
CA PHE A 292 16.89 5.67 4.14
C PHE A 292 17.14 6.92 3.29
N GLY A 293 18.27 7.58 3.56
CA GLY A 293 18.78 8.69 2.80
C GLY A 293 19.37 8.27 1.45
N PRO A 294 20.02 9.19 0.74
CA PRO A 294 20.03 10.63 1.00
C PRO A 294 18.66 11.27 0.75
N TYR A 295 18.41 12.42 1.40
CA TYR A 295 17.19 13.22 1.26
C TYR A 295 17.46 14.54 0.51
N ASP A 296 16.40 15.26 0.16
CA ASP A 296 16.45 16.62 -0.39
C ASP A 296 15.93 17.67 0.60
N ASP A 297 15.92 17.27 1.87
CA ASP A 297 15.61 18.05 3.06
C ASP A 297 16.79 17.96 4.06
N GLY A 298 16.68 18.68 5.19
CA GLY A 298 17.70 18.71 6.23
C GLY A 298 17.45 17.78 7.42
N PHE A 299 16.50 16.84 7.31
CA PHE A 299 16.11 15.98 8.43
C PHE A 299 16.97 14.71 8.48
N SER A 300 17.15 14.15 9.68
CA SER A 300 17.97 12.96 9.88
C SER A 300 17.24 11.68 9.48
N GLU A 301 17.99 10.62 9.15
CA GLU A 301 17.40 9.28 8.93
C GLU A 301 16.61 8.79 10.14
N GLN A 302 17.08 9.11 11.36
CA GLN A 302 16.36 8.78 12.59
C GLN A 302 14.97 9.43 12.63
N GLN A 303 14.85 10.69 12.22
CA GLN A 303 13.57 11.38 12.15
C GLN A 303 12.69 10.85 11.00
N HIS A 304 13.28 10.50 9.85
CA HIS A 304 12.55 9.82 8.78
C HIS A 304 12.11 8.40 9.14
N LYS A 305 12.79 7.74 10.08
CA LYS A 305 12.47 6.39 10.54
C LYS A 305 11.39 6.39 11.61
N PHE A 306 11.48 7.28 12.60
CA PHE A 306 10.61 7.26 13.79
C PHE A 306 9.74 8.50 13.97
N GLY A 307 9.93 9.54 13.17
CA GLY A 307 9.25 10.81 13.31
C GLY A 307 9.89 11.72 14.37
N PRO A 308 9.20 12.80 14.78
CA PRO A 308 7.87 13.21 14.30
C PRO A 308 7.89 13.57 12.81
N PHE A 309 6.89 13.10 12.06
CA PHE A 309 6.83 13.24 10.59
C PHE A 309 6.27 14.58 10.12
N LYS A 310 5.47 15.25 10.96
CA LYS A 310 4.80 16.51 10.59
C LYS A 310 5.78 17.60 10.10
N PRO A 311 6.93 17.87 10.76
CA PRO A 311 7.90 18.84 10.24
C PRO A 311 8.42 18.52 8.83
N ILE A 312 8.65 17.23 8.54
CA ILE A 312 9.10 16.77 7.22
C ILE A 312 7.98 17.00 6.19
N GLU A 313 6.75 16.58 6.51
CA GLU A 313 5.60 16.78 5.63
C GLU A 313 5.34 18.27 5.34
N ASP A 314 5.45 19.13 6.34
CA ASP A 314 5.25 20.58 6.21
C ASP A 314 6.36 21.21 5.33
N PHE A 315 7.62 20.82 5.51
CA PHE A 315 8.73 21.24 4.62
C PHE A 315 8.47 20.86 3.16
N LYS A 316 8.06 19.61 2.93
CA LYS A 316 7.76 19.11 1.58
C LYS A 316 6.59 19.83 0.93
N LYS A 317 5.53 20.13 1.70
CA LYS A 317 4.40 20.93 1.23
C LYS A 317 4.82 22.35 0.84
N ALA A 318 5.68 22.98 1.65
CA ALA A 318 6.20 24.31 1.34
C ALA A 318 7.07 24.32 0.07
N LYS A 319 7.89 23.28 -0.13
CA LYS A 319 8.74 23.13 -1.32
C LYS A 319 7.95 22.93 -2.60
N ASN A 320 6.86 22.17 -2.57
CA ASN A 320 6.02 21.90 -3.74
C ASN A 320 5.10 23.07 -4.14
N LYS A 321 4.94 24.07 -3.27
CA LYS A 321 4.19 25.30 -3.55
C LYS A 321 5.04 26.37 -4.26
N LYS A 322 6.36 26.20 -4.29
CA LYS A 322 7.32 27.06 -5.00
C LYS A 322 7.62 26.46 -6.38
#